data_AF-A0A6P0MA50-F1
#
_entry.id   AF-A0A6P0MA50-F1
#
_cell.length_a   1.000
_cell.length_b   1.000
_cell.length_c   1.000
_cell.angle_alpha   90.00
_cell.angle_beta   90.00
_cell.angle_gamma   90.00
#
_symmetry.space_group_name_H-M   'P 1'
#
loop_
_entity.id
_entity.type
_entity.pdbx_description
1 polymer ?
#
loop_
_entity_poly.entity_id
_entity_poly.type
_entity_poly.pdbx_seq_one_letter_code
_entity_poly.pdbx_strand_id
1 'polypeptide(L)'
;PRDAWIRTIAIAFAATGGTSFHKADLTDADFTGATLKSTDLREANVTRTCWQNTIKLDRARPGKTILADTAVRELLVSGNGYNKSYVDANLRGANLKGANLNKANLRLADISEATLEDANLEWAILTEAQAIGTDFTHAYLTGACLEACNIDSTTRLTNIDCQYVFLLETANSQGSRERRPHHPDRVFQPGDFEKLYKKIINTVQILLRNGVNPEAFRQAFQKIMAENPEITHDSIQAIEKKGNDVLLTLEIPEATDKGKFERQFLAVYEARLEAAKQTALLEAERSHNQDIKEFVRAALTSHQSLNPIISLTNTAKADSDMSDKSQSFNIGNIDQSQAANPTNFNIANDNARQVNTNNFTPEQTQSLAEAAAEIQQLLNQLSQTNPTTTNKEKMIVVGEVVDQIETNPTLKNKVINALKAGGVEAFKEAIDHPLVNILMATIDGWTEV
;
A
#
# COMPACT_ATOMS: atom_id res chain seq x y z
N PRO A 1 18.77 28.60 34.57
CA PRO A 1 19.28 29.38 35.72
C PRO A 1 20.55 30.16 35.35
N ARG A 2 20.72 31.39 35.87
CA ARG A 2 21.79 32.36 35.50
C ARG A 2 23.23 31.80 35.60
N ASP A 3 23.45 30.75 36.39
CA ASP A 3 24.79 30.19 36.66
C ASP A 3 24.96 28.71 36.25
N ALA A 4 24.17 28.22 35.28
CA ALA A 4 24.23 26.83 34.83
C ALA A 4 25.65 26.39 34.39
N TRP A 5 26.41 27.30 33.79
CA TRP A 5 27.78 27.06 33.35
C TRP A 5 28.77 26.87 34.54
N ILE A 6 28.59 27.61 35.65
CA ILE A 6 29.40 27.45 36.87
C ILE A 6 29.16 26.07 37.48
N ARG A 7 27.91 25.62 37.55
CA ARG A 7 27.56 24.27 38.02
C ARG A 7 28.23 23.20 37.16
N THR A 8 28.21 23.35 35.84
CA THR A 8 28.86 22.40 34.92
C THR A 8 30.37 22.33 35.14
N ILE A 9 31.05 23.46 35.32
CA ILE A 9 32.50 23.49 35.61
C ILE A 9 32.78 22.85 36.98
N ALA A 10 31.98 23.16 38.00
CA ALA A 10 32.14 22.58 39.33
C ALA A 10 31.96 21.05 39.32
N ILE A 11 30.97 20.54 38.60
CA ILE A 11 30.76 19.09 38.40
C ILE A 11 31.93 18.49 37.60
N ALA A 12 32.40 19.17 36.55
CA ALA A 12 33.53 18.70 35.75
C ALA A 12 34.80 18.54 36.60
N PHE A 13 35.11 19.54 37.42
CA PHE A 13 36.24 19.51 38.35
C PHE A 13 36.03 18.46 39.46
N ALA A 14 34.84 18.38 40.04
CA ALA A 14 34.54 17.42 41.11
C ALA A 14 34.61 15.96 40.64
N ALA A 15 34.38 15.69 39.35
CA ALA A 15 34.56 14.36 38.77
C ALA A 15 36.02 14.04 38.43
N THR A 16 36.93 15.03 38.42
CA THR A 16 38.37 14.72 38.30
C THR A 16 38.82 14.00 39.58
N GLY A 17 39.22 12.74 39.44
CA GLY A 17 39.53 11.84 40.56
C GLY A 17 38.31 11.11 41.16
N GLY A 18 37.12 11.27 40.61
CA GLY A 18 35.93 10.48 40.97
C GLY A 18 35.82 9.17 40.18
N THR A 19 34.72 8.43 40.36
CA THR A 19 34.43 7.21 39.58
C THR A 19 34.25 7.56 38.10
N SER A 20 34.90 6.81 37.21
CA SER A 20 34.78 7.01 35.77
C SER A 20 34.19 5.77 35.10
N PHE A 21 33.05 5.96 34.46
CA PHE A 21 32.45 5.05 33.48
C PHE A 21 32.56 5.63 32.07
N HIS A 22 33.54 6.50 31.82
CA HIS A 22 33.74 7.09 30.51
C HIS A 22 33.95 6.00 29.45
N LYS A 23 33.11 5.98 28.40
CA LYS A 23 33.07 4.95 27.34
C LYS A 23 32.79 3.52 27.82
N ALA A 24 32.34 3.35 29.07
CA ALA A 24 31.96 2.04 29.57
C ALA A 24 30.64 1.60 28.92
N ASP A 25 30.49 0.29 28.75
CA ASP A 25 29.20 -0.31 28.47
C ASP A 25 28.51 -0.63 29.81
N LEU A 26 27.43 0.11 30.10
CA LEU A 26 26.60 -0.06 31.29
C LEU A 26 25.25 -0.70 30.94
N THR A 27 25.18 -1.38 29.78
CA THR A 27 23.96 -2.05 29.36
C THR A 27 23.46 -2.99 30.45
N ASP A 28 22.18 -2.85 30.83
CA ASP A 28 21.52 -3.64 31.87
C ASP A 28 22.15 -3.55 33.29
N ALA A 29 23.08 -2.62 33.53
CA ALA A 29 23.67 -2.42 34.84
C ALA A 29 22.63 -1.87 35.85
N ASP A 30 22.76 -2.24 37.12
CA ASP A 30 21.87 -1.80 38.19
C ASP A 30 22.61 -0.87 39.17
N PHE A 31 22.17 0.40 39.21
CA PHE A 31 22.67 1.40 40.16
C PHE A 31 21.65 1.73 41.25
N THR A 32 20.66 0.87 41.51
CA THR A 32 19.60 1.16 42.47
C THR A 32 20.16 1.59 43.83
N GLY A 33 19.78 2.79 44.29
CA GLY A 33 20.25 3.36 45.56
C GLY A 33 21.72 3.79 45.60
N ALA A 34 22.49 3.62 44.52
CA ALA A 34 23.91 3.97 44.47
C ALA A 34 24.12 5.48 44.55
N THR A 35 25.20 5.91 45.20
CA THR A 35 25.61 7.32 45.22
C THR A 35 26.56 7.62 44.07
N LEU A 36 26.12 8.43 43.12
CA LEU A 36 26.83 8.74 41.87
C LEU A 36 27.29 10.20 41.76
N LYS A 37 27.56 10.84 42.90
CA LYS A 37 28.20 12.16 42.93
C LYS A 37 29.58 12.08 42.26
N SER A 38 29.98 13.12 41.53
CA SER A 38 31.33 13.19 40.94
C SER A 38 31.65 12.03 39.99
N THR A 39 30.64 11.42 39.37
CA THR A 39 30.83 10.29 38.44
C THR A 39 30.92 10.79 37.00
N ASP A 40 31.83 10.25 36.21
CA ASP A 40 31.94 10.55 34.77
C ASP A 40 31.23 9.47 33.93
N LEU A 41 30.15 9.86 33.24
CA LEU A 41 29.34 9.00 32.36
C LEU A 41 29.44 9.42 30.88
N ARG A 42 30.40 10.29 30.54
CA ARG A 42 30.55 10.76 29.17
C ARG A 42 30.80 9.58 28.23
N GLU A 43 30.06 9.53 27.12
CA GLU A 43 30.19 8.48 26.09
C GLU A 43 29.91 7.06 26.60
N ALA A 44 29.37 6.89 27.81
CA ALA A 44 28.93 5.59 28.29
C ALA A 44 27.69 5.13 27.51
N ASN A 45 27.60 3.83 27.22
CA ASN A 45 26.35 3.21 26.81
C ASN A 45 25.51 2.95 28.07
N VAL A 46 24.35 3.60 28.19
CA VAL A 46 23.47 3.52 29.37
C VAL A 46 22.13 2.84 29.06
N THR A 47 22.09 2.06 27.97
CA THR A 47 20.89 1.34 27.55
C THR A 47 20.44 0.36 28.63
N ARG A 48 19.18 0.48 29.03
CA ARG A 48 18.49 -0.31 30.05
C ARG A 48 19.15 -0.29 31.43
N THR A 49 20.09 0.62 31.68
CA THR A 49 20.67 0.82 33.01
C THR A 49 19.59 1.28 34.01
N CYS A 50 19.51 0.62 35.17
CA CYS A 50 18.56 0.98 36.22
C CYS A 50 19.13 2.12 37.09
N TRP A 51 18.43 3.25 37.14
CA TRP A 51 18.83 4.45 37.91
C TRP A 51 17.97 4.71 39.15
N GLN A 52 17.05 3.79 39.47
CA GLN A 52 16.03 3.98 40.49
C GLN A 52 16.66 4.34 41.84
N ASN A 53 16.16 5.39 42.49
CA ASN A 53 16.61 5.85 43.80
C ASN A 53 18.10 6.20 43.89
N THR A 54 18.81 6.38 42.77
CA THR A 54 20.22 6.82 42.80
C THR A 54 20.36 8.18 43.48
N ILE A 55 21.44 8.32 44.23
CA ILE A 55 21.71 9.49 45.07
C ILE A 55 22.74 10.37 44.37
N LYS A 56 22.41 11.66 44.21
CA LYS A 56 23.30 12.69 43.62
C LYS A 56 23.72 12.43 42.17
N LEU A 57 22.90 11.71 41.39
CA LEU A 57 23.13 11.53 39.95
C LEU A 57 23.12 12.87 39.18
N ASP A 58 22.41 13.88 39.70
CA ASP A 58 22.43 15.25 39.19
C ASP A 58 23.82 15.93 39.29
N ARG A 59 24.76 15.33 40.01
CA ARG A 59 26.16 15.77 40.15
C ARG A 59 27.14 14.88 39.38
N ALA A 60 26.66 14.01 38.51
CA ALA A 60 27.47 13.29 37.54
C ALA A 60 27.71 14.14 36.28
N ARG A 61 28.67 13.74 35.45
CA ARG A 61 28.89 14.27 34.10
C ARG A 61 28.20 13.35 33.09
N PRO A 62 26.97 13.66 32.64
CA PRO A 62 26.22 12.76 31.77
C PRO A 62 26.72 12.75 30.31
N GLY A 63 27.49 13.75 29.88
CA GLY A 63 27.89 13.88 28.48
C GLY A 63 26.68 14.01 27.55
N LYS A 64 26.62 13.15 26.52
CA LYS A 64 25.52 13.08 25.55
C LYS A 64 24.52 11.94 25.84
N THR A 65 24.62 11.28 26.99
CA THR A 65 23.67 10.23 27.38
C THR A 65 22.27 10.81 27.64
N ILE A 66 21.25 9.95 27.72
CA ILE A 66 19.87 10.35 28.08
C ILE A 66 19.79 11.08 29.43
N LEU A 67 20.78 10.89 30.31
CA LEU A 67 20.89 11.55 31.62
C LEU A 67 21.24 13.04 31.52
N ALA A 68 21.58 13.55 30.34
CA ALA A 68 21.83 14.98 30.13
C ALA A 68 20.55 15.80 30.31
N ASP A 69 19.42 15.27 29.85
CA ASP A 69 18.11 15.84 30.07
C ASP A 69 17.72 15.68 31.55
N THR A 70 17.31 16.79 32.18
CA THR A 70 16.99 16.80 33.61
C THR A 70 15.65 16.13 33.90
N ALA A 71 14.64 16.31 33.04
CA ALA A 71 13.35 15.66 33.21
C ALA A 71 13.47 14.15 33.01
N VAL A 72 14.24 13.71 32.01
CA VAL A 72 14.54 12.28 31.78
C VAL A 72 15.31 11.71 32.97
N ARG A 73 16.37 12.37 33.43
CA ARG A 73 17.12 11.92 34.61
C ARG A 73 16.23 11.80 35.85
N GLU A 74 15.35 12.76 36.10
CA GLU A 74 14.40 12.69 37.22
C GLU A 74 13.39 11.54 37.07
N LEU A 75 12.92 11.28 35.85
CA LEU A 75 12.05 10.15 35.56
C LEU A 75 12.75 8.82 35.88
N LEU A 76 13.96 8.61 35.36
CA LEU A 76 14.72 7.36 35.56
C LEU A 76 15.07 7.11 37.04
N VAL A 77 15.29 8.17 37.81
CA VAL A 77 15.60 8.06 39.25
C VAL A 77 14.35 7.79 40.08
N SER A 78 13.25 8.49 39.80
CA SER A 78 12.05 8.43 40.64
C SER A 78 11.02 7.40 40.19
N GLY A 79 11.08 6.97 38.93
CA GLY A 79 10.00 6.22 38.29
C GLY A 79 8.70 7.02 38.15
N ASN A 80 8.68 8.33 38.44
CA ASN A 80 7.46 9.13 38.48
C ASN A 80 7.42 10.21 37.38
N GLY A 81 6.68 9.91 36.33
CA GLY A 81 6.32 10.79 35.22
C GLY A 81 4.86 11.24 35.21
N TYR A 82 4.10 11.03 36.30
CA TYR A 82 2.67 11.36 36.35
C TYR A 82 2.41 12.80 35.91
N ASN A 83 1.60 12.96 34.86
CA ASN A 83 1.19 14.25 34.31
C ASN A 83 2.36 15.19 33.94
N LYS A 84 3.55 14.63 33.64
CA LYS A 84 4.73 15.38 33.19
C LYS A 84 4.85 15.38 31.66
N SER A 85 5.64 16.31 31.13
CA SER A 85 5.91 16.44 29.71
C SER A 85 7.33 15.98 29.38
N TYR A 86 7.43 15.14 28.36
CA TYR A 86 8.63 14.58 27.75
C TYR A 86 8.55 14.72 26.23
N VAL A 87 7.88 15.78 25.76
CA VAL A 87 7.75 16.06 24.32
C VAL A 87 9.13 16.17 23.69
N ASP A 88 9.36 15.45 22.60
CA ASP A 88 10.65 15.42 21.86
C ASP A 88 11.84 14.93 22.70
N ALA A 89 11.57 14.25 23.83
CA ALA A 89 12.64 13.75 24.70
C ALA A 89 13.29 12.50 24.10
N ASN A 90 14.62 12.41 24.22
CA ASN A 90 15.34 11.18 23.95
C ASN A 90 15.33 10.28 25.20
N LEU A 91 14.53 9.22 25.13
CA LEU A 91 14.37 8.16 26.10
C LEU A 91 14.83 6.80 25.52
N ARG A 92 15.64 6.82 24.44
CA ARG A 92 16.09 5.60 23.77
C ARG A 92 16.86 4.72 24.75
N GLY A 93 16.45 3.46 24.85
CA GLY A 93 17.05 2.51 25.77
C GLY A 93 16.77 2.83 27.24
N ALA A 94 15.82 3.70 27.59
CA ALA A 94 15.52 4.00 28.99
C ALA A 94 15.00 2.76 29.74
N ASN A 95 15.48 2.53 30.97
CA ASN A 95 14.84 1.58 31.88
C ASN A 95 13.74 2.29 32.66
N LEU A 96 12.49 2.03 32.29
CA LEU A 96 11.27 2.58 32.86
C LEU A 96 10.38 1.47 33.43
N LYS A 97 10.99 0.33 33.83
CA LYS A 97 10.26 -0.78 34.44
C LYS A 97 9.49 -0.31 35.68
N GLY A 98 8.18 -0.56 35.70
CA GLY A 98 7.27 -0.15 36.77
C GLY A 98 7.05 1.35 36.90
N ALA A 99 7.49 2.17 35.93
CA ALA A 99 7.34 3.62 36.01
C ALA A 99 5.87 4.05 35.96
N ASN A 100 5.51 5.07 36.74
CA ASN A 100 4.23 5.74 36.65
C ASN A 100 4.32 6.87 35.61
N LEU A 101 3.83 6.61 34.40
CA LEU A 101 3.69 7.55 33.28
C LEU A 101 2.22 7.92 33.03
N ASN A 102 1.34 7.73 34.02
CA ASN A 102 -0.08 8.05 33.88
C ASN A 102 -0.24 9.53 33.50
N LYS A 103 -0.97 9.81 32.41
CA LYS A 103 -1.14 11.14 31.79
C LYS A 103 0.16 11.83 31.35
N ALA A 104 1.27 11.12 31.22
CA ALA A 104 2.50 11.70 30.70
C ALA A 104 2.32 12.10 29.23
N ASN A 105 2.91 13.23 28.83
CA ASN A 105 2.97 13.65 27.44
C ASN A 105 4.31 13.21 26.85
N LEU A 106 4.29 12.16 26.02
CA LEU A 106 5.42 11.57 25.31
C LEU A 106 5.35 11.89 23.80
N ARG A 107 4.64 12.94 23.40
CA ARG A 107 4.51 13.30 21.98
C ARG A 107 5.89 13.51 21.35
N LEU A 108 6.14 12.91 20.18
CA LEU A 108 7.43 12.95 19.47
C LEU A 108 8.64 12.39 20.26
N ALA A 109 8.44 11.77 21.43
CA ALA A 109 9.54 11.20 22.20
C ALA A 109 10.12 9.97 21.49
N ASP A 110 11.44 9.77 21.58
CA ASP A 110 12.08 8.52 21.19
C ASP A 110 12.18 7.61 22.41
N ILE A 111 11.30 6.63 22.52
CA ILE A 111 11.31 5.56 23.54
C ILE A 111 11.77 4.22 22.94
N SER A 112 12.43 4.24 21.78
CA SER A 112 12.92 3.02 21.12
C SER A 112 13.88 2.25 22.02
N GLU A 113 13.83 0.92 21.99
CA GLU A 113 14.63 0.01 22.85
C GLU A 113 14.45 0.19 24.37
N ALA A 114 13.50 1.02 24.82
CA ALA A 114 13.22 1.21 26.24
C ALA A 114 12.52 -0.01 26.85
N THR A 115 12.69 -0.19 28.16
CA THR A 115 11.95 -1.17 28.96
C THR A 115 10.83 -0.48 29.71
N LEU A 116 9.58 -0.72 29.32
CA LEU A 116 8.34 -0.24 29.95
C LEU A 116 7.56 -1.41 30.59
N GLU A 117 8.24 -2.49 30.95
CA GLU A 117 7.64 -3.62 31.64
C GLU A 117 6.92 -3.14 32.91
N ASP A 118 5.68 -3.57 33.14
CA ASP A 118 4.82 -3.16 34.26
C ASP A 118 4.56 -1.64 34.38
N ALA A 119 4.91 -0.82 33.38
CA ALA A 119 4.75 0.64 33.46
C ALA A 119 3.28 1.06 33.32
N ASN A 120 2.86 2.05 34.11
CA ASN A 120 1.54 2.64 33.97
C ASN A 120 1.57 3.79 32.96
N LEU A 121 1.05 3.57 31.77
CA LEU A 121 0.88 4.57 30.69
C LEU A 121 -0.59 4.95 30.46
N GLU A 122 -1.47 4.71 31.45
CA GLU A 122 -2.87 5.06 31.30
C GLU A 122 -3.02 6.56 31.02
N TRP A 123 -3.85 6.89 30.04
CA TRP A 123 -4.06 8.27 29.57
C TRP A 123 -2.81 9.01 29.06
N ALA A 124 -1.69 8.32 28.84
CA ALA A 124 -0.50 8.93 28.26
C ALA A 124 -0.75 9.34 26.79
N ILE A 125 -0.05 10.38 26.35
CA ILE A 125 -0.08 10.84 24.95
C ILE A 125 1.21 10.37 24.28
N LEU A 126 1.12 9.38 23.38
CA LEU A 126 2.24 8.87 22.59
C LEU A 126 2.13 9.27 21.12
N THR A 127 1.49 10.40 20.84
CA THR A 127 1.33 10.92 19.47
C THR A 127 2.69 11.05 18.79
N GLU A 128 2.88 10.42 17.64
CA GLU A 128 4.13 10.44 16.86
C GLU A 128 5.39 9.96 17.63
N ALA A 129 5.23 9.27 18.76
CA ALA A 129 6.35 8.71 19.50
C ALA A 129 7.03 7.57 18.72
N GLN A 130 8.34 7.41 18.87
CA GLN A 130 9.09 6.28 18.33
C GLN A 130 9.22 5.19 19.41
N ALA A 131 8.62 4.03 19.19
CA ALA A 131 8.56 2.91 20.14
C ALA A 131 9.06 1.59 19.52
N ILE A 132 10.03 1.70 18.62
CA ILE A 132 10.68 0.57 17.93
C ILE A 132 11.50 -0.22 18.96
N GLY A 133 11.30 -1.54 19.04
CA GLY A 133 12.05 -2.39 19.96
C GLY A 133 11.73 -2.17 21.44
N THR A 134 10.71 -1.37 21.76
CA THR A 134 10.29 -1.09 23.13
C THR A 134 9.58 -2.29 23.74
N ASP A 135 9.87 -2.58 25.01
CA ASP A 135 9.20 -3.65 25.75
C ASP A 135 8.06 -3.10 26.60
N PHE A 136 6.82 -3.35 26.19
CA PHE A 136 5.61 -2.97 26.95
C PHE A 136 5.04 -4.15 27.74
N THR A 137 5.79 -5.22 28.01
CA THR A 137 5.23 -6.41 28.69
C THR A 137 4.53 -6.04 30.00
N HIS A 138 3.27 -6.43 30.19
CA HIS A 138 2.44 -6.06 31.35
C HIS A 138 2.18 -4.55 31.56
N ALA A 139 2.44 -3.70 30.56
CA ALA A 139 2.15 -2.27 30.66
C ALA A 139 0.63 -1.99 30.68
N TYR A 140 0.26 -0.91 31.36
CA TYR A 140 -1.12 -0.41 31.43
C TYR A 140 -1.32 0.70 30.41
N LEU A 141 -2.19 0.50 29.41
CA LEU A 141 -2.40 1.45 28.30
C LEU A 141 -3.82 2.01 28.20
N THR A 142 -4.67 1.75 29.20
CA THR A 142 -6.07 2.22 29.18
C THR A 142 -6.16 3.73 29.01
N GLY A 143 -6.86 4.17 27.96
CA GLY A 143 -7.06 5.58 27.63
C GLY A 143 -5.86 6.27 26.98
N ALA A 144 -4.76 5.57 26.73
CA ALA A 144 -3.60 6.13 26.04
C ALA A 144 -3.96 6.55 24.60
N CYS A 145 -3.29 7.59 24.10
CA CYS A 145 -3.37 8.01 22.71
C CYS A 145 -2.16 7.49 21.93
N LEU A 146 -2.42 6.72 20.88
CA LEU A 146 -1.42 6.07 20.04
C LEU A 146 -1.43 6.61 18.59
N GLU A 147 -1.91 7.84 18.40
CA GLU A 147 -1.95 8.51 17.09
C GLU A 147 -0.55 8.52 16.46
N ALA A 148 -0.38 7.88 15.31
CA ALA A 148 0.91 7.80 14.61
C ALA A 148 2.09 7.31 15.49
N CYS A 149 1.82 6.57 16.57
CA CYS A 149 2.88 5.96 17.37
C CYS A 149 3.58 4.89 16.54
N ASN A 150 4.90 5.03 16.34
CA ASN A 150 5.67 4.17 15.47
C ASN A 150 6.15 2.93 16.23
N ILE A 151 5.68 1.76 15.81
CA ILE A 151 6.04 0.45 16.34
C ILE A 151 6.37 -0.48 15.18
N ASP A 152 7.16 -1.52 15.43
CA ASP A 152 7.47 -2.53 14.42
C ASP A 152 7.44 -3.95 15.00
N SER A 153 7.96 -4.93 14.25
CA SER A 153 8.02 -6.32 14.69
C SER A 153 8.94 -6.55 15.89
N THR A 154 9.76 -5.59 16.28
CA THR A 154 10.62 -5.71 17.46
C THR A 154 9.98 -5.15 18.72
N THR A 155 8.89 -4.39 18.60
CA THR A 155 8.12 -3.88 19.75
C THR A 155 7.36 -5.02 20.43
N ARG A 156 7.60 -5.23 21.74
CA ARG A 156 6.95 -6.31 22.50
C ARG A 156 5.67 -5.82 23.15
N LEU A 157 4.53 -6.33 22.67
CA LEU A 157 3.19 -6.08 23.21
C LEU A 157 2.65 -7.38 23.83
N THR A 158 3.19 -7.80 24.97
CA THR A 158 2.79 -9.05 25.63
C THR A 158 2.02 -8.76 26.90
N ASN A 159 0.84 -9.38 27.06
CA ASN A 159 0.00 -9.28 28.26
C ASN A 159 -0.31 -7.82 28.64
N ILE A 160 -0.71 -7.01 27.66
CA ILE A 160 -1.04 -5.61 27.88
C ILE A 160 -2.36 -5.50 28.65
N ASP A 161 -2.38 -4.71 29.73
CA ASP A 161 -3.64 -4.31 30.37
C ASP A 161 -4.16 -3.04 29.68
N CYS A 162 -5.16 -3.21 28.82
CA CYS A 162 -5.74 -2.11 28.09
C CYS A 162 -7.21 -2.36 27.84
N GLN A 163 -8.09 -1.52 28.39
CA GLN A 163 -9.52 -1.59 28.13
C GLN A 163 -9.88 -0.87 26.82
N TYR A 164 -9.20 0.23 26.50
CA TYR A 164 -9.37 0.99 25.26
C TYR A 164 -8.21 1.95 25.02
N VAL A 165 -8.03 2.37 23.77
CA VAL A 165 -7.08 3.42 23.34
C VAL A 165 -7.75 4.43 22.42
N PHE A 166 -7.09 5.56 22.17
CA PHE A 166 -7.45 6.54 21.16
C PHE A 166 -6.42 6.54 20.02
N LEU A 167 -6.91 6.62 18.78
CA LEU A 167 -6.04 6.74 17.59
C LEU A 167 -5.91 8.18 17.08
N LEU A 168 -6.64 9.13 17.69
CA LEU A 168 -6.45 10.55 17.48
C LEU A 168 -6.33 11.29 18.83
N GLU A 169 -5.35 12.17 18.95
CA GLU A 169 -5.15 13.07 20.07
C GLU A 169 -6.32 14.06 20.12
N THR A 170 -6.64 14.66 18.98
CA THR A 170 -7.74 15.61 18.80
C THR A 170 -8.93 14.97 18.08
N ALA A 171 -10.13 15.49 18.32
CA ALA A 171 -11.32 14.96 17.67
C ALA A 171 -11.34 15.31 16.17
N ASN A 172 -11.73 14.35 15.33
CA ASN A 172 -11.95 14.57 13.91
C ASN A 172 -13.21 15.44 13.66
N SER A 173 -13.54 15.68 12.39
CA SER A 173 -14.70 16.49 11.98
C SER A 173 -16.06 15.98 12.51
N GLN A 174 -16.13 14.72 12.94
CA GLN A 174 -17.31 14.10 13.54
C GLN A 174 -17.28 14.11 15.08
N GLY A 175 -16.31 14.79 15.70
CA GLY A 175 -16.15 14.82 17.15
C GLY A 175 -15.54 13.55 17.77
N SER A 176 -15.04 12.63 16.95
CA SER A 176 -14.47 11.36 17.42
C SER A 176 -12.95 11.41 17.53
N ARG A 177 -12.40 10.88 18.62
CA ARG A 177 -10.95 10.66 18.82
C ARG A 177 -10.48 9.27 18.37
N GLU A 178 -11.32 8.58 17.59
CA GLU A 178 -11.09 7.20 17.13
C GLU A 178 -10.75 6.22 18.26
N ARG A 179 -11.65 6.14 19.25
CA ARG A 179 -11.54 5.14 20.32
C ARG A 179 -11.56 3.71 19.75
N ARG A 180 -10.76 2.82 20.33
CA ARG A 180 -10.81 1.37 20.11
C ARG A 180 -10.95 0.65 21.46
N PRO A 181 -11.95 -0.25 21.64
CA PRO A 181 -13.05 -0.54 20.73
C PRO A 181 -13.92 0.70 20.44
N HIS A 182 -14.56 0.75 19.27
CA HIS A 182 -15.35 1.92 18.83
C HIS A 182 -16.56 2.21 19.75
N HIS A 183 -17.24 1.16 20.20
CA HIS A 183 -18.41 1.31 21.07
C HIS A 183 -17.95 1.69 22.49
N PRO A 184 -18.47 2.76 23.11
CA PRO A 184 -17.99 3.28 24.39
C PRO A 184 -18.08 2.25 25.54
N ASP A 185 -19.16 1.46 25.57
CA ASP A 185 -19.36 0.44 26.61
C ASP A 185 -18.58 -0.87 26.37
N ARG A 186 -17.86 -0.98 25.25
CA ARG A 186 -17.00 -2.15 24.99
C ARG A 186 -15.58 -1.86 25.43
N VAL A 187 -14.96 -2.90 25.99
CA VAL A 187 -13.55 -2.95 26.35
C VAL A 187 -12.89 -4.11 25.62
N PHE A 188 -11.60 -3.99 25.34
CA PHE A 188 -10.80 -5.12 24.90
C PHE A 188 -10.85 -6.23 25.96
N GLN A 189 -11.04 -7.47 25.50
CA GLN A 189 -10.83 -8.65 26.32
C GLN A 189 -9.33 -8.97 26.37
N PRO A 190 -8.88 -9.81 27.34
CA PRO A 190 -7.48 -10.25 27.39
C PRO A 190 -7.01 -10.78 26.03
N GLY A 191 -5.92 -10.22 25.49
CA GLY A 191 -5.36 -10.60 24.19
C GLY A 191 -5.92 -9.85 22.97
N ASP A 192 -7.00 -9.08 23.09
CA ASP A 192 -7.60 -8.37 21.94
C ASP A 192 -6.71 -7.22 21.44
N PHE A 193 -6.07 -6.50 22.37
CA PHE A 193 -5.17 -5.41 22.04
C PHE A 193 -3.98 -5.93 21.22
N GLU A 194 -3.36 -7.00 21.71
CA GLU A 194 -2.23 -7.67 21.08
C GLU A 194 -2.60 -8.18 19.68
N LYS A 195 -3.78 -8.78 19.51
CA LYS A 195 -4.26 -9.22 18.19
C LYS A 195 -4.45 -8.05 17.22
N LEU A 196 -5.05 -6.95 17.68
CA LEU A 196 -5.28 -5.77 16.85
C LEU A 196 -3.96 -5.19 16.34
N TYR A 197 -3.00 -5.00 17.24
CA TYR A 197 -1.71 -4.41 16.88
C TYR A 197 -0.77 -5.39 16.18
N LYS A 198 -0.83 -6.70 16.48
CA LYS A 198 -0.13 -7.73 15.70
C LYS A 198 -0.58 -7.71 14.24
N LYS A 199 -1.88 -7.53 13.97
CA LYS A 199 -2.39 -7.37 12.60
C LYS A 199 -1.82 -6.12 11.92
N ILE A 200 -1.73 -5.00 12.64
CA ILE A 200 -1.16 -3.75 12.08
C ILE A 200 0.34 -3.94 11.80
N ILE A 201 1.09 -4.45 12.78
CA ILE A 201 2.54 -4.65 12.66
C ILE A 201 2.86 -5.65 11.55
N ASN A 202 2.19 -6.79 11.50
CA ASN A 202 2.50 -7.85 10.54
C ASN A 202 1.85 -7.63 9.19
N THR A 203 1.33 -6.45 8.87
CA THR A 203 0.81 -6.18 7.52
C THR A 203 1.69 -5.24 6.72
N VAL A 204 1.79 -5.50 5.43
CA VAL A 204 2.35 -4.58 4.42
C VAL A 204 1.23 -4.17 3.49
N GLN A 205 1.11 -2.87 3.27
CA GLN A 205 0.17 -2.29 2.33
C GLN A 205 0.91 -1.84 1.07
N ILE A 206 0.63 -2.48 -0.06
CA ILE A 206 1.25 -2.18 -1.36
C ILE A 206 0.21 -1.51 -2.26
N LEU A 207 0.53 -0.33 -2.77
CA LEU A 207 -0.35 0.41 -3.68
C LEU A 207 0.02 0.11 -5.14
N LEU A 208 -0.86 -0.61 -5.83
CA LEU A 208 -0.76 -0.90 -7.25
C LEU A 208 -1.47 0.20 -8.04
N ARG A 209 -0.70 0.88 -8.90
CA ARG A 209 -1.22 2.03 -9.67
C ARG A 209 -1.97 1.58 -10.91
N ASN A 210 -3.06 2.28 -11.23
CA ASN A 210 -3.88 2.05 -12.43
C ASN A 210 -4.43 0.62 -12.52
N GLY A 211 -4.99 0.13 -11.43
CA GLY A 211 -5.60 -1.19 -11.33
C GLY A 211 -4.58 -2.31 -11.11
N VAL A 212 -5.03 -3.54 -11.34
CA VAL A 212 -4.22 -4.74 -11.22
C VAL A 212 -4.19 -5.45 -12.56
N ASN A 213 -3.02 -5.62 -13.16
CA ASN A 213 -2.84 -6.57 -14.25
C ASN A 213 -2.75 -7.99 -13.64
N PRO A 214 -3.75 -8.88 -13.86
CA PRO A 214 -3.84 -10.14 -13.13
C PRO A 214 -2.63 -11.05 -13.37
N GLU A 215 -2.08 -11.05 -14.59
CA GLU A 215 -0.97 -11.91 -14.96
C GLU A 215 0.35 -11.40 -14.38
N ALA A 216 0.60 -10.09 -14.45
CA ALA A 216 1.75 -9.47 -13.80
C ALA A 216 1.71 -9.67 -12.28
N PHE A 217 0.53 -9.53 -11.67
CA PHE A 217 0.32 -9.79 -10.26
C PHE A 217 0.61 -11.24 -9.90
N ARG A 218 0.02 -12.20 -10.61
CA ARG A 218 0.21 -13.63 -10.40
C ARG A 218 1.67 -14.01 -10.47
N GLN A 219 2.38 -13.57 -11.50
CA GLN A 219 3.80 -13.86 -11.68
C GLN A 219 4.67 -13.20 -10.59
N ALA A 220 4.36 -11.96 -10.20
CA ALA A 220 5.07 -11.28 -9.12
C ALA A 220 4.87 -11.98 -7.78
N PHE A 221 3.63 -12.33 -7.46
CA PHE A 221 3.28 -13.02 -6.23
C PHE A 221 3.89 -14.43 -6.18
N GLN A 222 3.86 -15.19 -7.28
CA GLN A 222 4.52 -16.50 -7.38
C GLN A 222 6.03 -16.43 -7.13
N LYS A 223 6.72 -15.45 -7.70
CA LYS A 223 8.16 -15.28 -7.47
C LYS A 223 8.44 -14.99 -5.99
N ILE A 224 7.64 -14.13 -5.38
CA ILE A 224 7.80 -13.78 -3.97
C ILE A 224 7.54 -14.97 -3.04
N MET A 225 6.51 -15.79 -3.28
CA MET A 225 6.27 -17.01 -2.51
C MET A 225 7.41 -18.04 -2.68
N ALA A 226 8.02 -18.12 -3.86
CA ALA A 226 9.17 -19.00 -4.08
C ALA A 226 10.41 -18.57 -3.29
N GLU A 227 10.59 -17.25 -3.10
CA GLU A 227 11.69 -16.67 -2.31
C GLU A 227 11.38 -16.61 -0.80
N ASN A 228 10.11 -16.67 -0.42
CA ASN A 228 9.63 -16.56 0.97
C ASN A 228 8.55 -17.63 1.24
N PRO A 229 8.94 -18.87 1.64
CA PRO A 229 8.01 -20.00 1.75
C PRO A 229 6.89 -19.84 2.79
N GLU A 230 7.09 -18.96 3.77
CA GLU A 230 6.08 -18.64 4.80
C GLU A 230 5.00 -17.68 4.27
N ILE A 231 5.26 -17.00 3.16
CA ILE A 231 4.30 -16.13 2.51
C ILE A 231 3.56 -16.97 1.49
N THR A 232 2.25 -17.08 1.68
CA THR A 232 1.38 -17.90 0.83
C THR A 232 0.22 -17.05 0.31
N HIS A 233 -0.66 -17.65 -0.46
CA HIS A 233 -1.89 -16.98 -0.89
C HIS A 233 -2.76 -16.54 0.30
N ASP A 234 -2.72 -17.27 1.43
CA ASP A 234 -3.48 -16.94 2.64
C ASP A 234 -2.93 -15.70 3.36
N SER A 235 -1.72 -15.25 2.99
CA SER A 235 -1.15 -13.98 3.44
C SER A 235 -1.94 -12.77 2.94
N ILE A 236 -2.80 -12.88 1.91
CA ILE A 236 -3.60 -11.75 1.44
C ILE A 236 -4.75 -11.46 2.41
N GLN A 237 -4.66 -10.33 3.12
CA GLN A 237 -5.65 -9.88 4.10
C GLN A 237 -6.76 -9.03 3.47
N ALA A 238 -6.42 -8.17 2.51
CA ALA A 238 -7.37 -7.31 1.83
C ALA A 238 -6.88 -6.87 0.45
N ILE A 239 -7.81 -6.62 -0.47
CA ILE A 239 -7.59 -5.96 -1.75
C ILE A 239 -8.66 -4.87 -1.87
N GLU A 240 -8.26 -3.60 -1.80
CA GLU A 240 -9.18 -2.46 -1.75
C GLU A 240 -8.99 -1.55 -2.96
N LYS A 241 -10.07 -1.23 -3.68
CA LYS A 241 -10.03 -0.19 -4.73
C LYS A 241 -9.90 1.19 -4.09
N LYS A 242 -8.91 1.97 -4.53
CA LYS A 242 -8.66 3.37 -4.13
C LYS A 242 -8.66 4.26 -5.37
N GLY A 243 -9.84 4.63 -5.85
CA GLY A 243 -9.99 5.33 -7.13
C GLY A 243 -9.61 4.41 -8.29
N ASN A 244 -8.60 4.80 -9.08
CA ASN A 244 -8.02 3.95 -10.14
C ASN A 244 -6.95 2.99 -9.62
N ASP A 245 -6.50 3.13 -8.38
CA ASP A 245 -5.46 2.29 -7.80
C ASP A 245 -6.06 1.15 -6.97
N VAL A 246 -5.24 0.16 -6.64
CA VAL A 246 -5.60 -0.96 -5.78
C VAL A 246 -4.61 -1.08 -4.63
N LEU A 247 -5.11 -1.06 -3.40
CA LEU A 247 -4.34 -1.25 -2.17
C LEU A 247 -4.40 -2.74 -1.76
N LEU A 248 -3.27 -3.42 -1.85
CA LEU A 248 -3.10 -4.80 -1.42
C LEU A 248 -2.55 -4.81 0.02
N THR A 249 -3.25 -5.48 0.95
CA THR A 249 -2.77 -5.70 2.31
C THR A 249 -2.35 -7.15 2.47
N LEU A 250 -1.09 -7.38 2.85
CA LEU A 250 -0.49 -8.70 3.05
C LEU A 250 -0.07 -8.89 4.49
N GLU A 251 -0.47 -9.98 5.14
CA GLU A 251 0.15 -10.46 6.37
C GLU A 251 1.50 -11.10 6.06
N ILE A 252 2.55 -10.59 6.69
CA ILE A 252 3.93 -10.96 6.45
C ILE A 252 4.54 -11.44 7.77
N PRO A 253 5.32 -12.53 7.75
CA PRO A 253 6.01 -13.02 8.93
C PRO A 253 6.83 -11.93 9.62
N GLU A 254 6.81 -11.96 10.95
CA GLU A 254 7.40 -10.94 11.83
C GLU A 254 8.89 -10.70 11.57
N ALA A 255 9.62 -11.77 11.21
CA ALA A 255 11.05 -11.73 10.89
C ALA A 255 11.39 -11.13 9.52
N THR A 256 10.41 -10.79 8.70
CA THR A 256 10.62 -10.30 7.32
C THR A 256 10.85 -8.80 7.28
N ASP A 257 11.87 -8.34 6.55
CA ASP A 257 12.04 -6.93 6.21
C ASP A 257 10.95 -6.50 5.21
N LYS A 258 9.91 -5.86 5.75
CA LYS A 258 8.71 -5.41 5.03
C LYS A 258 9.02 -4.39 3.94
N GLY A 259 9.97 -3.48 4.18
CA GLY A 259 10.35 -2.47 3.20
C GLY A 259 11.14 -3.08 2.04
N LYS A 260 12.02 -4.05 2.33
CA LYS A 260 12.69 -4.83 1.28
C LYS A 260 11.67 -5.66 0.50
N PHE A 261 10.74 -6.30 1.19
CA PHE A 261 9.67 -7.09 0.59
C PHE A 261 8.85 -6.25 -0.41
N GLU A 262 8.33 -5.09 0.03
CA GLU A 262 7.53 -4.21 -0.83
C GLU A 262 8.29 -3.80 -2.08
N ARG A 263 9.55 -3.36 -1.93
CA ARG A 263 10.40 -2.98 -3.07
C ARG A 263 10.62 -4.14 -4.05
N GLN A 264 10.84 -5.35 -3.54
CA GLN A 264 11.02 -6.53 -4.39
C GLN A 264 9.74 -6.90 -5.12
N PHE A 265 8.59 -6.89 -4.43
CA PHE A 265 7.30 -7.17 -5.03
C PHE A 265 6.98 -6.18 -6.17
N LEU A 266 7.10 -4.87 -5.90
CA LEU A 266 6.84 -3.82 -6.89
C LEU A 266 7.77 -3.92 -8.10
N ALA A 267 9.08 -4.14 -7.88
CA ALA A 267 10.04 -4.29 -8.98
C ALA A 267 9.70 -5.45 -9.91
N VAL A 268 9.24 -6.59 -9.36
CA VAL A 268 8.82 -7.73 -10.18
C VAL A 268 7.51 -7.41 -10.90
N TYR A 269 6.53 -6.85 -10.20
CA TYR A 269 5.22 -6.51 -10.77
C TYR A 269 5.35 -5.54 -11.96
N GLU A 270 6.11 -4.46 -11.80
CA GLU A 270 6.35 -3.46 -12.84
C GLU A 270 7.06 -4.07 -14.06
N ALA A 271 8.07 -4.92 -13.84
CA ALA A 271 8.76 -5.61 -14.93
C ALA A 271 7.81 -6.53 -15.73
N ARG A 272 6.87 -7.21 -15.06
CA ARG A 272 5.88 -8.06 -15.73
C ARG A 272 4.81 -7.24 -16.45
N LEU A 273 4.40 -6.11 -15.88
CA LEU A 273 3.48 -5.19 -16.52
C LEU A 273 4.05 -4.66 -17.84
N GLU A 274 5.34 -4.30 -17.84
CA GLU A 274 6.00 -3.80 -19.05
C GLU A 274 6.17 -4.89 -20.11
N ALA A 275 6.54 -6.10 -19.72
CA ALA A 275 6.61 -7.25 -20.63
C ALA A 275 5.24 -7.57 -21.27
N ALA A 276 4.16 -7.47 -20.50
CA ALA A 276 2.80 -7.68 -21.01
C ALA A 276 2.43 -6.62 -22.06
N LYS A 277 2.70 -5.34 -21.80
CA LYS A 277 2.48 -4.26 -22.79
C LYS A 277 3.25 -4.48 -24.08
N GLN A 278 4.52 -4.88 -23.97
CA GLN A 278 5.38 -5.10 -25.13
C GLN A 278 4.88 -6.27 -25.99
N THR A 279 4.39 -7.33 -25.33
CA THR A 279 3.80 -8.49 -26.01
C THR A 279 2.51 -8.10 -26.74
N ALA A 280 1.62 -7.34 -26.09
CA ALA A 280 0.39 -6.85 -26.70
C ALA A 280 0.65 -5.95 -27.93
N LEU A 281 1.66 -5.07 -27.86
CA LEU A 281 2.04 -4.23 -28.99
C LEU A 281 2.53 -5.06 -30.19
N LEU A 282 3.40 -6.04 -29.95
CA LEU A 282 3.89 -6.96 -30.98
C LEU A 282 2.76 -7.78 -31.62
N GLU A 283 1.78 -8.22 -30.83
CA GLU A 283 0.61 -8.94 -31.33
C GLU A 283 -0.30 -8.03 -32.17
N ALA A 284 -0.52 -6.78 -31.76
CA ALA A 284 -1.25 -5.79 -32.53
C ALA A 284 -0.58 -5.49 -33.87
N GLU A 285 0.75 -5.30 -33.89
CA GLU A 285 1.52 -5.12 -35.13
C GLU A 285 1.44 -6.35 -36.05
N ARG A 286 1.49 -7.56 -35.48
CA ARG A 286 1.34 -8.80 -36.27
C ARG A 286 -0.05 -8.90 -36.87
N SER A 287 -1.09 -8.60 -36.10
CA SER A 287 -2.47 -8.57 -36.59
C SER A 287 -2.63 -7.56 -37.72
N HIS A 288 -2.14 -6.33 -37.53
CA HIS A 288 -2.20 -5.29 -38.56
C HIS A 288 -1.49 -5.70 -39.86
N ASN A 289 -0.31 -6.33 -39.75
CA ASN A 289 0.42 -6.84 -40.90
C ASN A 289 -0.30 -8.02 -41.58
N GLN A 290 -1.03 -8.85 -40.82
CA GLN A 290 -1.86 -9.92 -41.36
C GLN A 290 -3.02 -9.33 -42.17
N ASP A 291 -3.69 -8.29 -41.64
CA ASP A 291 -4.80 -7.61 -42.31
C ASP A 291 -4.35 -6.94 -43.60
N ILE A 292 -3.17 -6.28 -43.61
CA ILE A 292 -2.57 -5.73 -44.83
C ILE A 292 -2.30 -6.83 -45.86
N LYS A 293 -1.74 -7.98 -45.44
CA LYS A 293 -1.47 -9.10 -46.36
C LYS A 293 -2.74 -9.65 -46.98
N GLU A 294 -3.81 -9.80 -46.20
CA GLU A 294 -5.10 -10.26 -46.72
C GLU A 294 -5.76 -9.23 -47.62
N PHE A 295 -5.66 -7.93 -47.30
CA PHE A 295 -6.11 -6.86 -48.21
C PHE A 295 -5.36 -6.89 -49.56
N VAL A 296 -4.04 -6.99 -49.53
CA VAL A 296 -3.20 -7.08 -50.74
C VAL A 296 -3.52 -8.35 -51.53
N ARG A 297 -3.70 -9.50 -50.87
CA ARG A 297 -4.12 -10.75 -51.51
C ARG A 297 -5.48 -10.60 -52.17
N ALA A 298 -6.46 -10.04 -51.48
CA ALA A 298 -7.81 -9.81 -52.00
C ALA A 298 -7.78 -8.91 -53.26
N ALA A 299 -7.01 -7.81 -53.21
CA ALA A 299 -6.83 -6.89 -54.35
C ALA A 299 -6.14 -7.56 -55.55
N LEU A 300 -5.14 -8.42 -55.32
CA LEU A 300 -4.46 -9.15 -56.40
C LEU A 300 -5.35 -10.24 -57.01
N THR A 301 -6.24 -10.85 -56.23
CA THR A 301 -7.19 -11.87 -56.73
C THR A 301 -8.40 -11.27 -57.44
N SER A 302 -8.84 -10.06 -57.09
CA SER A 302 -9.94 -9.37 -57.77
C SER A 302 -9.54 -8.76 -59.12
N HIS A 303 -8.25 -8.67 -59.44
CA HIS A 303 -7.73 -8.17 -60.71
C HIS A 303 -7.39 -9.25 -61.77
N GLN A 304 -7.89 -10.49 -61.64
CA GLN A 304 -7.72 -11.51 -62.69
C GLN A 304 -8.50 -11.26 -64.00
N SER A 305 -9.27 -10.18 -64.10
CA SER A 305 -9.75 -9.68 -65.40
C SER A 305 -9.44 -8.20 -65.55
N LEU A 306 -8.32 -7.89 -66.20
CA LEU A 306 -8.03 -6.74 -67.08
C LEU A 306 -6.55 -6.35 -66.93
N ASN A 307 -5.74 -6.74 -67.92
CA ASN A 307 -4.51 -6.01 -68.24
C ASN A 307 -4.89 -4.92 -69.26
N PRO A 308 -4.27 -3.71 -69.23
CA PRO A 308 -2.88 -3.67 -69.67
C PRO A 308 -1.94 -2.62 -69.02
N ILE A 309 -0.65 -2.99 -69.01
CA ILE A 309 0.62 -2.22 -68.90
C ILE A 309 0.88 -1.37 -67.63
N ILE A 310 1.67 -1.95 -66.72
CA ILE A 310 2.71 -1.19 -65.99
C ILE A 310 4.04 -1.88 -66.31
N SER A 311 4.94 -1.20 -67.02
CA SER A 311 6.31 -1.70 -67.23
C SER A 311 7.10 -1.48 -65.94
N LEU A 312 7.36 -2.55 -65.20
CA LEU A 312 8.35 -2.56 -64.13
C LEU A 312 9.74 -2.73 -64.77
N THR A 313 10.43 -1.62 -65.04
CA THR A 313 11.87 -1.67 -65.31
C THR A 313 12.61 -1.74 -63.99
N ASN A 314 12.97 -2.96 -63.61
CA ASN A 314 13.85 -3.20 -62.46
C ASN A 314 15.29 -2.92 -62.91
N THR A 315 15.79 -1.70 -62.67
CA THR A 315 17.24 -1.44 -62.76
C THR A 315 17.86 -1.77 -61.41
N ALA A 316 18.24 -3.04 -61.24
CA ALA A 316 19.17 -3.42 -60.20
C ALA A 316 20.54 -2.80 -60.54
N LYS A 317 20.91 -1.73 -59.84
CA LYS A 317 22.31 -1.39 -59.62
C LYS A 317 22.64 -1.74 -58.18
N ALA A 318 23.41 -2.81 -58.04
CA ALA A 318 24.18 -3.04 -56.83
C ALA A 318 25.18 -1.89 -56.71
N ASP A 319 25.09 -1.13 -55.62
CA ASP A 319 26.26 -0.53 -54.97
C ASP A 319 25.92 -0.28 -53.50
N SER A 320 26.88 -0.64 -52.67
CA SER A 320 26.98 -0.51 -51.23
C SER A 320 26.85 0.94 -50.76
N ASP A 321 25.97 1.25 -49.81
CA ASP A 321 26.33 1.97 -48.57
C ASP A 321 25.13 2.15 -47.61
N MET A 322 25.45 2.32 -46.32
CA MET A 322 24.53 2.68 -45.25
C MET A 322 23.82 4.03 -45.50
N SER A 323 22.52 4.12 -45.18
CA SER A 323 21.87 5.16 -44.35
C SER A 323 20.42 5.46 -44.75
N ASP A 324 19.57 5.49 -43.73
CA ASP A 324 18.45 6.41 -43.49
C ASP A 324 17.93 7.27 -44.66
N LYS A 325 16.65 7.08 -45.05
CA LYS A 325 15.63 8.15 -45.19
C LYS A 325 14.31 7.65 -45.80
N SER A 326 13.23 8.04 -45.12
CA SER A 326 11.85 8.27 -45.57
C SER A 326 11.60 8.15 -47.08
N GLN A 327 10.74 7.21 -47.48
CA GLN A 327 10.05 7.28 -48.77
C GLN A 327 8.65 7.88 -48.58
N SER A 328 8.52 9.12 -49.03
CA SER A 328 7.26 9.85 -49.18
C SER A 328 6.43 9.23 -50.31
N PHE A 329 5.18 8.87 -50.03
CA PHE A 329 4.18 8.55 -51.05
C PHE A 329 3.49 9.84 -51.49
N ASN A 330 3.58 10.16 -52.78
CA ASN A 330 2.93 11.31 -53.39
C ASN A 330 1.79 10.80 -54.28
N ILE A 331 0.54 11.13 -53.95
CA ILE A 331 -0.65 10.82 -54.78
C ILE A 331 -1.07 12.11 -55.47
N GLY A 332 -0.91 12.15 -56.80
CA GLY A 332 -1.31 13.27 -57.64
C GLY A 332 -2.81 13.26 -57.98
N ASN A 333 -3.41 14.45 -57.85
CA ASN A 333 -4.63 15.01 -58.44
C ASN A 333 -5.92 14.18 -58.54
N ILE A 334 -6.94 14.66 -57.81
CA ILE A 334 -8.37 14.39 -58.08
C ILE A 334 -9.03 15.72 -58.49
N ASP A 335 -9.72 15.68 -59.63
CA ASP A 335 -10.36 16.79 -60.32
C ASP A 335 -11.65 17.26 -59.61
N GLN A 336 -11.88 18.58 -59.62
CA GLN A 336 -13.02 19.26 -58.98
C GLN A 336 -14.10 19.60 -60.01
N SER A 337 -15.36 19.26 -59.72
CA SER A 337 -16.49 20.10 -60.15
C SER A 337 -17.74 19.92 -59.27
N GLN A 338 -18.00 20.97 -58.46
CA GLN A 338 -19.26 21.71 -58.19
C GLN A 338 -20.60 20.96 -57.97
N ALA A 339 -21.55 21.38 -57.12
CA ALA A 339 -21.68 22.42 -56.07
C ALA A 339 -23.10 22.33 -55.44
N ALA A 340 -23.29 23.04 -54.32
CA ALA A 340 -24.54 23.54 -53.70
C ALA A 340 -25.32 22.60 -52.74
N ASN A 341 -25.84 23.00 -51.57
CA ASN A 341 -25.68 24.15 -50.66
C ASN A 341 -26.41 23.79 -49.34
N PRO A 342 -26.12 24.40 -48.17
CA PRO A 342 -26.63 24.00 -46.85
C PRO A 342 -27.71 24.95 -46.29
N THR A 343 -28.60 24.47 -45.41
CA THR A 343 -29.42 25.33 -44.54
C THR A 343 -29.69 24.72 -43.16
N ASN A 344 -29.28 25.50 -42.14
CA ASN A 344 -29.64 25.49 -40.71
C ASN A 344 -31.11 25.20 -40.39
N PHE A 345 -31.38 24.63 -39.20
CA PHE A 345 -32.38 25.17 -38.25
C PHE A 345 -32.16 24.70 -36.78
N ASN A 346 -31.85 25.70 -35.94
CA ASN A 346 -32.25 26.04 -34.56
C ASN A 346 -32.41 25.02 -33.41
N ILE A 347 -31.78 25.44 -32.31
CA ILE A 347 -31.93 25.02 -30.91
C ILE A 347 -33.19 25.68 -30.32
N ALA A 348 -34.00 24.91 -29.58
CA ALA A 348 -34.92 25.44 -28.57
C ALA A 348 -34.69 24.69 -27.25
N ASN A 349 -34.54 25.48 -26.19
CA ASN A 349 -34.26 25.10 -24.81
C ASN A 349 -35.56 25.24 -24.02
N ASP A 350 -36.02 24.19 -23.34
CA ASP A 350 -37.04 24.31 -22.28
C ASP A 350 -36.70 23.38 -21.12
N ASN A 351 -36.71 23.96 -19.93
CA ASN A 351 -36.22 23.37 -18.68
C ASN A 351 -37.32 22.68 -17.87
N ALA A 352 -36.88 21.65 -17.14
CA ALA A 352 -37.33 21.18 -15.82
C ALA A 352 -38.45 20.12 -15.72
N ARG A 353 -38.07 18.83 -15.58
CA ARG A 353 -37.97 18.08 -14.30
C ARG A 353 -37.95 16.55 -14.53
N GLN A 354 -36.92 15.91 -13.96
CA GLN A 354 -36.84 14.52 -13.48
C GLN A 354 -37.41 13.40 -14.37
N VAL A 355 -36.54 12.51 -14.88
CA VAL A 355 -36.34 11.12 -14.44
C VAL A 355 -35.42 10.42 -15.46
N ASN A 356 -34.48 9.66 -14.92
CA ASN A 356 -33.61 8.64 -15.52
C ASN A 356 -34.17 7.95 -16.79
N THR A 357 -33.43 7.95 -17.90
CA THR A 357 -33.25 6.78 -18.81
C THR A 357 -32.12 7.07 -19.81
N ASN A 358 -31.08 6.24 -19.79
CA ASN A 358 -30.06 6.19 -20.83
C ASN A 358 -30.71 5.64 -22.12
N ASN A 359 -31.01 6.51 -23.09
CA ASN A 359 -31.49 6.09 -24.40
C ASN A 359 -30.31 5.61 -25.26
N PHE A 360 -30.02 4.31 -25.19
CA PHE A 360 -29.20 3.60 -26.16
C PHE A 360 -29.98 3.42 -27.47
N THR A 361 -29.28 3.38 -28.61
CA THR A 361 -29.94 3.06 -29.89
C THR A 361 -30.41 1.59 -29.91
N PRO A 362 -31.47 1.23 -30.65
CA PRO A 362 -32.02 -0.14 -30.66
C PRO A 362 -30.98 -1.22 -31.01
N GLU A 363 -30.05 -0.92 -31.91
CA GLU A 363 -28.96 -1.82 -32.30
C GLU A 363 -27.91 -2.01 -31.17
N GLN A 364 -27.64 -0.96 -30.39
CA GLN A 364 -26.75 -1.04 -29.22
C GLN A 364 -27.36 -1.84 -28.07
N THR A 365 -28.66 -1.67 -27.80
CA THR A 365 -29.36 -2.47 -26.77
C THR A 365 -29.41 -3.96 -27.12
N GLN A 366 -29.48 -4.29 -28.41
CA GLN A 366 -29.58 -5.67 -28.85
C GLN A 366 -28.24 -6.40 -28.75
N SER A 367 -27.13 -5.78 -29.17
CA SER A 367 -25.78 -6.36 -29.02
C SER A 367 -25.34 -6.54 -27.56
N LEU A 368 -25.74 -5.61 -26.68
CA LEU A 368 -25.49 -5.70 -25.24
C LEU A 368 -26.26 -6.85 -24.60
N ALA A 369 -27.56 -6.96 -24.89
CA ALA A 369 -28.40 -8.01 -24.32
C ALA A 369 -27.98 -9.41 -24.80
N GLU A 370 -27.59 -9.54 -26.06
CA GLU A 370 -27.08 -10.80 -26.62
C GLU A 370 -25.77 -11.24 -25.95
N ALA A 371 -24.80 -10.34 -25.83
CA ALA A 371 -23.53 -10.63 -25.17
C ALA A 371 -23.71 -10.94 -23.67
N ALA A 372 -24.57 -10.18 -22.97
CA ALA A 372 -24.87 -10.43 -21.57
C ALA A 372 -25.56 -11.78 -21.36
N ALA A 373 -26.48 -12.16 -22.25
CA ALA A 373 -27.15 -13.46 -22.19
C ALA A 373 -26.19 -14.63 -22.39
N GLU A 374 -25.25 -14.53 -23.34
CA GLU A 374 -24.23 -15.57 -23.56
C GLU A 374 -23.28 -15.70 -22.36
N ILE A 375 -22.86 -14.57 -21.76
CA ILE A 375 -22.03 -14.58 -20.54
C ILE A 375 -22.80 -15.12 -19.32
N GLN A 376 -24.06 -14.75 -19.16
CA GLN A 376 -24.93 -15.31 -18.12
C GLN A 376 -25.03 -16.83 -18.24
N GLN A 377 -25.17 -17.33 -19.46
CA GLN A 377 -25.29 -18.76 -19.72
C GLN A 377 -24.00 -19.51 -19.39
N LEU A 378 -22.85 -18.95 -19.78
CA LEU A 378 -21.52 -19.49 -19.42
C LEU A 378 -21.30 -19.53 -17.91
N LEU A 379 -21.61 -18.42 -17.22
CA LEU A 379 -21.50 -18.33 -15.77
C LEU A 379 -22.40 -19.34 -15.06
N ASN A 380 -23.65 -19.48 -15.51
CA ASN A 380 -24.59 -20.46 -14.97
C ASN A 380 -24.10 -21.90 -15.20
N GLN A 381 -23.66 -22.21 -16.41
CA GLN A 381 -23.18 -23.55 -16.76
C GLN A 381 -21.95 -23.93 -15.92
N LEU A 382 -20.96 -23.06 -15.86
CA LEU A 382 -19.72 -23.34 -15.14
C LEU A 382 -19.90 -23.31 -13.62
N SER A 383 -20.86 -22.56 -13.10
CA SER A 383 -21.20 -22.56 -11.66
C SER A 383 -22.03 -23.79 -11.24
N GLN A 384 -22.65 -24.50 -12.19
CA GLN A 384 -23.34 -25.76 -11.90
C GLN A 384 -22.38 -26.95 -11.83
N THR A 385 -21.30 -26.92 -12.61
CA THR A 385 -20.31 -28.01 -12.67
C THR A 385 -19.12 -27.80 -11.75
N ASN A 386 -18.94 -26.59 -11.19
CA ASN A 386 -17.84 -26.25 -10.31
C ASN A 386 -18.35 -25.66 -8.99
N PRO A 387 -17.73 -26.01 -7.84
CA PRO A 387 -18.00 -25.33 -6.58
C PRO A 387 -17.77 -23.82 -6.71
N THR A 388 -18.47 -23.00 -5.92
CA THR A 388 -18.34 -21.53 -5.88
C THR A 388 -18.35 -20.99 -4.45
N THR A 389 -18.03 -21.84 -3.47
CA THR A 389 -18.18 -21.54 -2.03
C THR A 389 -17.01 -20.71 -1.51
N THR A 390 -15.80 -20.99 -1.98
CA THR A 390 -14.57 -20.26 -1.62
C THR A 390 -14.15 -19.27 -2.71
N ASN A 391 -13.34 -18.27 -2.37
CA ASN A 391 -12.85 -17.31 -3.36
C ASN A 391 -11.99 -17.99 -4.46
N LYS A 392 -11.24 -19.04 -4.12
CA LYS A 392 -10.49 -19.86 -5.09
C LYS A 392 -11.40 -20.47 -6.15
N GLU A 393 -12.48 -21.09 -5.70
CA GLU A 393 -13.48 -21.75 -6.54
C GLU A 393 -14.20 -20.75 -7.45
N LYS A 394 -14.55 -19.57 -6.93
CA LYS A 394 -15.12 -18.47 -7.72
C LYS A 394 -14.17 -17.99 -8.82
N MET A 395 -12.87 -17.88 -8.55
CA MET A 395 -11.87 -17.47 -9.54
C MET A 395 -11.59 -18.54 -10.58
N ILE A 396 -11.67 -19.82 -10.24
CA ILE A 396 -11.56 -20.91 -11.23
C ILE A 396 -12.70 -20.80 -12.24
N VAL A 397 -13.94 -20.60 -11.76
CA VAL A 397 -15.10 -20.41 -12.65
C VAL A 397 -14.95 -19.16 -13.53
N VAL A 398 -14.51 -18.04 -12.96
CA VAL A 398 -14.29 -16.81 -13.74
C VAL A 398 -13.15 -16.96 -14.75
N GLY A 399 -12.04 -17.61 -14.38
CA GLY A 399 -10.93 -17.88 -15.29
C GLY A 399 -11.35 -18.73 -16.49
N GLU A 400 -12.12 -19.78 -16.24
CA GLU A 400 -12.66 -20.63 -17.31
C GLU A 400 -13.62 -19.86 -18.24
N VAL A 401 -14.44 -18.95 -17.70
CA VAL A 401 -15.28 -18.05 -18.51
C VAL A 401 -14.41 -17.15 -19.39
N VAL A 402 -13.34 -16.57 -18.84
CA VAL A 402 -12.42 -15.70 -19.59
C VAL A 402 -11.71 -16.48 -20.69
N ASP A 403 -11.19 -17.67 -20.41
CA ASP A 403 -10.54 -18.54 -21.39
C ASP A 403 -11.50 -18.89 -22.54
N GLN A 404 -12.77 -19.19 -22.23
CA GLN A 404 -13.78 -19.47 -23.26
C GLN A 404 -14.15 -18.25 -24.10
N ILE A 405 -14.12 -17.05 -23.53
CA ILE A 405 -14.30 -15.82 -24.30
C ILE A 405 -13.07 -15.56 -25.18
N GLU A 406 -11.85 -15.68 -24.64
CA GLU A 406 -10.61 -15.40 -25.38
C GLU A 406 -10.38 -16.36 -26.55
N THR A 407 -10.75 -17.64 -26.36
CA THR A 407 -10.64 -18.68 -27.39
C THR A 407 -11.77 -18.66 -28.41
N ASN A 408 -12.81 -17.84 -28.21
CA ASN A 408 -13.93 -17.63 -29.13
C ASN A 408 -13.94 -16.18 -29.67
N PRO A 409 -13.31 -15.91 -30.83
CA PRO A 409 -13.21 -14.55 -31.39
C PRO A 409 -14.56 -13.86 -31.61
N THR A 410 -15.60 -14.63 -31.94
CA THR A 410 -16.96 -14.10 -32.13
C THR A 410 -17.54 -13.59 -30.82
N LEU A 411 -17.45 -14.40 -29.76
CA LEU A 411 -17.92 -14.01 -28.43
C LEU A 411 -17.09 -12.86 -27.85
N LYS A 412 -15.76 -12.90 -28.01
CA LYS A 412 -14.86 -11.82 -27.60
C LYS A 412 -15.26 -10.49 -28.23
N ASN A 413 -15.50 -10.47 -29.53
CA ASN A 413 -15.92 -9.26 -30.24
C ASN A 413 -17.30 -8.78 -29.79
N LYS A 414 -18.26 -9.69 -29.53
CA LYS A 414 -19.57 -9.31 -28.98
C LYS A 414 -19.43 -8.65 -27.61
N VAL A 415 -18.62 -9.21 -26.72
CA VAL A 415 -18.36 -8.67 -25.38
C VAL A 415 -17.68 -7.31 -25.45
N ILE A 416 -16.63 -7.16 -26.27
CA ILE A 416 -15.94 -5.87 -26.46
C ILE A 416 -16.90 -4.81 -27.02
N ASN A 417 -17.69 -5.16 -28.04
CA ASN A 417 -18.65 -4.23 -28.63
C ASN A 417 -19.76 -3.83 -27.64
N ALA A 418 -20.25 -4.78 -26.84
CA ALA A 418 -21.22 -4.51 -25.79
C ALA A 418 -20.66 -3.57 -24.71
N LEU A 419 -19.41 -3.78 -24.29
CA LEU A 419 -18.72 -2.90 -23.34
C LEU A 419 -18.46 -1.51 -23.92
N LYS A 420 -18.03 -1.41 -25.20
CA LYS A 420 -17.83 -0.12 -25.89
C LYS A 420 -19.14 0.64 -26.10
N ALA A 421 -20.25 -0.06 -26.34
CA ALA A 421 -21.56 0.54 -26.60
C ALA A 421 -22.33 0.91 -25.31
N GLY A 422 -22.31 0.06 -24.29
CA GLY A 422 -23.11 0.21 -23.07
C GLY A 422 -22.33 0.62 -21.83
N GLY A 423 -21.01 0.44 -21.82
CA GLY A 423 -20.18 0.60 -20.62
C GLY A 423 -20.31 -0.59 -19.66
N VAL A 424 -19.34 -0.66 -18.74
CA VAL A 424 -19.18 -1.78 -17.80
C VAL A 424 -20.38 -1.96 -16.88
N GLU A 425 -20.93 -0.86 -16.35
CA GLU A 425 -22.06 -0.95 -15.41
C GLU A 425 -23.36 -1.40 -16.10
N ALA A 426 -23.64 -0.97 -17.34
CA ALA A 426 -24.83 -1.44 -18.05
C ALA A 426 -24.72 -2.92 -18.44
N PHE A 427 -23.52 -3.35 -18.85
CA PHE A 427 -23.25 -4.76 -19.15
C PHE A 427 -23.37 -5.64 -17.90
N LYS A 428 -22.90 -5.15 -16.76
CA LYS A 428 -23.01 -5.80 -15.45
C LYS A 428 -24.46 -5.90 -14.98
N GLU A 429 -25.27 -4.85 -15.13
CA GLU A 429 -26.71 -4.86 -14.78
C GLU A 429 -27.51 -5.87 -15.62
N ALA A 430 -27.04 -6.16 -16.84
CA ALA A 430 -27.67 -7.16 -17.71
C ALA A 430 -27.33 -8.62 -17.36
N ILE A 431 -26.44 -8.87 -16.38
CA ILE A 431 -26.01 -10.20 -15.96
C ILE A 431 -26.33 -10.39 -14.47
N ASP A 432 -27.36 -11.17 -14.18
CA ASP A 432 -27.75 -11.58 -12.84
C ASP A 432 -26.96 -12.82 -12.39
N HIS A 433 -25.70 -12.61 -12.00
CA HIS A 433 -24.84 -13.68 -11.48
C HIS A 433 -23.92 -13.18 -10.36
N PRO A 434 -23.74 -13.91 -9.25
CA PRO A 434 -22.90 -13.48 -8.12
C PRO A 434 -21.41 -13.28 -8.47
N LEU A 435 -20.95 -13.86 -9.58
CA LEU A 435 -19.57 -13.72 -10.08
C LEU A 435 -19.39 -12.59 -11.09
N VAL A 436 -20.46 -11.90 -11.50
CA VAL A 436 -20.38 -10.86 -12.55
C VAL A 436 -19.39 -9.77 -12.17
N ASN A 437 -19.35 -9.36 -10.90
CA ASN A 437 -18.42 -8.34 -10.42
C ASN A 437 -16.96 -8.75 -10.56
N ILE A 438 -16.66 -10.03 -10.34
CA ILE A 438 -15.31 -10.59 -10.45
C ILE A 438 -14.93 -10.70 -11.94
N LEU A 439 -15.85 -11.18 -12.77
CA LEU A 439 -15.65 -11.26 -14.22
C LEU A 439 -15.40 -9.88 -14.83
N MET A 440 -16.22 -8.87 -14.49
CA MET A 440 -16.07 -7.51 -15.01
C MET A 440 -14.72 -6.91 -14.63
N ALA A 441 -14.29 -7.09 -13.38
CA ALA A 441 -12.97 -6.64 -12.95
C ALA A 441 -11.82 -7.33 -13.72
N THR A 442 -12.06 -8.52 -14.28
CA THR A 442 -11.07 -9.28 -15.05
C THR A 442 -10.97 -8.83 -16.51
N ILE A 443 -12.08 -8.39 -17.11
CA ILE A 443 -12.16 -8.05 -18.55
C ILE A 443 -12.27 -6.55 -18.85
N ASP A 444 -12.27 -5.68 -17.83
CA ASP A 444 -12.43 -4.21 -17.94
C ASP A 444 -11.43 -3.58 -18.94
N GLY A 445 -10.20 -4.11 -19.00
CA GLY A 445 -9.13 -3.62 -19.89
C GLY A 445 -9.27 -4.01 -21.36
N TRP A 446 -10.28 -4.79 -21.76
CA TRP A 446 -10.45 -5.21 -23.16
C TRP A 446 -10.97 -4.11 -24.09
N THR A 447 -11.43 -2.99 -23.53
CA THR A 447 -11.96 -1.86 -24.31
C THR A 447 -10.87 -0.91 -24.83
N GLU A 448 -9.64 -1.02 -24.30
CA GLU A 448 -8.50 -0.13 -24.61
C GLU A 448 -7.68 -0.58 -25.84
N VAL A 449 -8.18 -1.55 -26.62
CA VAL A 449 -7.53 -2.09 -27.84
C VAL A 449 -8.26 -1.65 -29.11
#